data_AF-A0A2D8JM73-F1
#
_entry.id   AF-A0A2D8JM73-F1
#
_cell.length_a   1.000
_cell.length_b   1.000
_cell.length_c   1.000
_cell.angle_alpha   90.00
_cell.angle_beta   90.00
_cell.angle_gamma   90.00
#
_symmetry.space_group_name_H-M   'P 1'
#
loop_
_entity.id
_entity.type
_entity.pdbx_description
1 polymer ?
#
loop_
_entity_poly.entity_id
_entity_poly.type
_entity_poly.pdbx_seq_one_letter_code
_entity_poly.pdbx_strand_id
1 'polypeptide(L)'
;MKIYQITDYLEKIAPLEYQEEYDNSGLIIGNKNENISRVLITLDCTEEVIEEAILNKCELIVSHHPIIFSDIKKLNYNHYTERVIVKAIRNNIAIYAYHTNLDNVIKGVNGRIADKLNLTNRAVLSYKKNILRQLVVYCPLNKSKELKEALFHAGAGKLGDYDCCSFSSEGLGTFHPKEKSNPYVGKKGKIHYEKETRIEVVYHTKDENNILSA
;
A
#
# COMPACT_ATOMS: atom_id res chain seq x y z
N MET A 1 5.61 18.04 -12.67
CA MET A 1 5.39 16.69 -12.10
C MET A 1 4.33 16.83 -11.02
N LYS A 2 3.48 15.83 -10.82
CA LYS A 2 2.48 15.83 -9.75
C LYS A 2 3.00 15.09 -8.52
N ILE A 3 2.52 15.46 -7.33
CA ILE A 3 2.91 14.81 -6.05
C ILE A 3 2.78 13.29 -6.12
N TYR A 4 1.66 12.77 -6.64
CA TYR A 4 1.43 11.33 -6.70
C TYR A 4 2.55 10.59 -7.45
N GLN A 5 3.19 11.22 -8.45
CA GLN A 5 4.26 10.56 -9.20
C GLN A 5 5.50 10.30 -8.33
N ILE A 6 5.75 11.16 -7.32
CA ILE A 6 6.80 10.95 -6.33
C ILE A 6 6.35 9.95 -5.28
N THR A 7 5.14 10.10 -4.72
CA THR A 7 4.67 9.19 -3.67
C THR A 7 4.53 7.76 -4.19
N ASP A 8 3.99 7.55 -5.39
CA ASP A 8 3.92 6.23 -6.04
C ASP A 8 5.31 5.60 -6.24
N TYR A 9 6.33 6.42 -6.51
CA TYR A 9 7.70 5.94 -6.63
C TYR A 9 8.29 5.54 -5.27
N LEU A 10 8.04 6.34 -4.23
CA LEU A 10 8.45 6.02 -2.85
C LEU A 10 7.74 4.75 -2.36
N GLU A 11 6.44 4.64 -2.59
CA GLU A 11 5.63 3.49 -2.16
C GLU A 11 5.98 2.19 -2.92
N LYS A 12 6.59 2.27 -4.11
CA LYS A 12 7.21 1.09 -4.75
C LYS A 12 8.44 0.59 -4.00
N ILE A 13 9.19 1.49 -3.36
CA ILE A 13 10.38 1.16 -2.57
C ILE A 13 9.96 0.63 -1.19
N ALA A 14 9.07 1.34 -0.50
CA ALA A 14 8.49 0.90 0.76
C ALA A 14 6.96 1.09 0.77
N PRO A 15 6.21 0.05 0.40
CA PRO A 15 4.75 0.04 0.40
C PRO A 15 4.15 0.48 1.73
N LEU A 16 3.02 1.21 1.69
CA LEU A 16 2.35 1.69 2.90
C LEU A 16 1.87 0.54 3.79
N GLU A 17 1.60 -0.64 3.23
CA GLU A 17 1.21 -1.85 3.96
C GLU A 17 2.34 -2.39 4.86
N TYR A 18 3.58 -1.91 4.68
CA TYR A 18 4.70 -2.28 5.54
C TYR A 18 4.78 -1.42 6.80
N GLN A 19 3.95 -0.38 6.95
CA GLN A 19 3.93 0.41 8.18
C GLN A 19 3.35 -0.39 9.36
N GLU A 20 3.76 -0.06 10.59
CA GLU A 20 3.19 -0.63 11.81
C GLU A 20 1.75 -0.14 12.05
N GLU A 21 0.95 -0.89 12.82
CA GLU A 21 -0.49 -0.58 13.01
C GLU A 21 -0.75 0.79 13.67
N TYR A 22 0.22 1.30 14.42
CA TYR A 22 0.14 2.60 15.09
C TYR A 22 0.68 3.75 14.23
N ASP A 23 1.26 3.45 13.07
CA ASP A 23 1.96 4.43 12.26
C ASP A 23 1.00 5.28 11.41
N ASN A 24 1.52 6.40 10.89
CA ASN A 24 0.82 7.30 9.98
C ASN A 24 1.76 7.70 8.82
N SER A 25 2.19 6.71 8.02
CA SER A 25 2.96 6.94 6.80
C SER A 25 2.05 7.30 5.61
N GLY A 26 2.58 8.06 4.65
CA GLY A 26 1.84 8.50 3.45
C GLY A 26 1.74 10.02 3.32
N LEU A 27 0.86 10.50 2.43
CA LEU A 27 0.61 11.94 2.26
C LEU A 27 -0.24 12.47 3.43
N ILE A 28 0.38 13.24 4.32
CA ILE A 28 -0.24 13.77 5.55
C ILE A 28 -0.92 15.12 5.29
N ILE A 29 -0.29 15.98 4.50
CA ILE A 29 -0.78 17.33 4.19
C ILE A 29 -0.60 17.57 2.69
N GLY A 30 -1.60 18.20 2.07
CA GLY A 30 -1.57 18.60 0.67
C GLY A 30 -2.48 17.75 -0.21
N ASN A 31 -2.37 17.93 -1.52
CA ASN A 31 -3.20 17.23 -2.51
C ASN A 31 -2.31 16.51 -3.52
N LYS A 32 -2.49 15.19 -3.67
CA LYS A 32 -1.69 14.35 -4.56
C LYS A 32 -1.63 14.82 -6.02
N ASN A 33 -2.59 15.63 -6.46
CA ASN A 33 -2.68 16.16 -7.82
C ASN A 33 -1.95 17.51 -8.02
N GLU A 34 -1.40 18.10 -6.98
CA GLU A 34 -0.67 19.37 -7.07
C GLU A 34 0.64 19.22 -7.84
N ASN A 35 1.02 20.29 -8.54
CA ASN A 35 2.26 20.34 -9.29
C ASN A 35 3.42 20.67 -8.34
N ILE A 36 4.53 19.96 -8.52
CA ILE A 36 5.76 20.14 -7.76
C ILE A 36 6.96 20.24 -8.68
N SER A 37 7.97 20.96 -8.21
CA SER A 37 9.25 21.16 -8.86
C SER A 37 10.43 20.87 -7.93
N ARG A 38 10.25 21.07 -6.62
CA ARG A 38 11.28 20.90 -5.60
C ARG A 38 10.75 20.15 -4.40
N VAL A 39 11.57 19.22 -3.90
CA VAL A 39 11.28 18.38 -2.74
C VAL A 39 12.37 18.59 -1.71
N LEU A 40 11.97 18.81 -0.45
CA LEU A 40 12.88 18.81 0.70
C LEU A 40 12.77 17.45 1.42
N ILE A 41 13.90 16.84 1.76
CA ILE A 41 13.94 15.57 2.49
C ILE A 41 14.46 15.85 3.90
N THR A 42 13.77 15.35 4.92
CA THR A 42 14.13 15.58 6.34
C THR A 42 13.89 14.33 7.19
N LEU A 43 14.47 14.30 8.39
CA LEU A 43 14.09 13.36 9.44
C LEU A 43 12.78 13.82 10.10
N ASP A 44 12.82 15.02 10.70
CA ASP A 44 11.70 15.66 11.41
C ASP A 44 11.20 16.89 10.65
N CYS A 45 9.89 17.11 10.66
CA CYS A 45 9.29 18.30 10.07
C CYS A 45 9.07 19.39 11.13
N THR A 46 10.11 20.17 11.45
CA THR A 46 10.04 21.27 12.42
C THR A 46 9.59 22.59 11.78
N GLU A 47 9.39 23.64 12.59
CA GLU A 47 9.04 24.97 12.08
C GLU A 47 10.15 25.58 11.22
N GLU A 48 11.41 25.30 11.54
CA GLU A 48 12.60 25.70 10.79
C GLU A 48 12.69 24.98 9.45
N VAL A 49 12.30 23.70 9.39
CA VAL A 49 12.24 22.94 8.13
C VAL A 49 11.16 23.50 7.20
N ILE A 50 10.03 23.97 7.75
CA ILE A 50 9.04 24.70 6.94
C ILE A 50 9.63 26.00 6.40
N GLU A 51 10.38 26.76 7.20
CA GLU A 51 11.05 27.98 6.71
C GLU A 51 12.07 27.65 5.62
N GLU A 52 12.87 26.61 5.81
CA GLU A 52 13.82 26.13 4.79
C GLU A 52 13.09 25.78 3.48
N ALA A 53 11.97 25.06 3.56
CA ALA A 53 11.16 24.73 2.40
C ALA A 53 10.62 25.99 1.71
N ILE A 54 10.14 26.99 2.45
CA ILE A 54 9.67 28.27 1.90
C ILE A 54 10.81 29.00 1.19
N LEU A 55 11.96 29.15 1.84
CA LEU A 55 13.14 29.83 1.30
C LEU A 55 13.64 29.17 0.00
N ASN A 56 13.64 27.85 -0.03
CA ASN A 56 14.04 27.05 -1.20
C ASN A 56 12.89 26.81 -2.18
N LYS A 57 11.70 27.35 -1.91
CA LYS A 57 10.49 27.20 -2.74
C LYS A 57 10.16 25.72 -3.03
N CYS A 58 10.31 24.85 -2.03
CA CYS A 58 9.92 23.45 -2.09
C CYS A 58 8.41 23.32 -1.90
N GLU A 59 7.76 22.54 -2.75
CA GLU A 59 6.30 22.33 -2.68
C GLU A 59 5.95 21.01 -1.96
N LEU A 60 6.94 20.15 -1.72
CA LEU A 60 6.79 18.89 -0.99
C LEU A 60 7.92 18.71 0.01
N ILE A 61 7.58 18.33 1.23
CA ILE A 61 8.52 17.80 2.23
C ILE A 61 8.28 16.31 2.37
N VAL A 62 9.33 15.51 2.26
CA VAL A 62 9.35 14.09 2.61
C VAL A 62 10.07 13.96 3.94
N SER A 63 9.32 13.74 5.02
CA SER A 63 9.87 13.50 6.35
C SER A 63 9.90 12.01 6.66
N HIS A 64 10.88 11.54 7.44
CA HIS A 64 10.81 10.19 7.98
C HIS A 64 9.75 10.11 9.07
N HIS A 65 9.78 11.00 10.06
CA HIS A 65 8.76 11.01 11.12
C HIS A 65 7.49 11.74 10.68
N PRO A 66 6.29 11.21 10.96
CA PRO A 66 5.03 11.86 10.64
C PRO A 66 4.76 13.05 11.55
N ILE A 67 4.44 14.20 10.96
CA ILE A 67 4.09 15.41 11.75
C ILE A 67 2.77 15.25 12.51
N ILE A 68 1.83 14.46 11.98
CA ILE A 68 0.59 14.05 12.65
C ILE A 68 0.75 12.60 13.07
N PHE A 69 1.03 12.34 14.35
CA PHE A 69 1.13 10.98 14.87
C PHE A 69 -0.08 10.57 15.74
N SER A 70 -0.85 11.55 16.20
CA SER A 70 -2.07 11.33 16.98
C SER A 70 -3.16 12.32 16.55
N ASP A 71 -4.41 12.03 16.94
CA ASP A 71 -5.57 12.83 16.56
C ASP A 71 -5.43 14.31 16.90
N ILE A 72 -5.62 15.16 15.91
CA ILE A 72 -5.64 16.62 16.08
C ILE A 72 -7.08 17.07 16.30
N LYS A 73 -7.38 17.46 17.54
CA LYS A 73 -8.72 17.94 17.92
C LYS A 73 -8.92 19.43 17.68
N LYS A 74 -7.82 20.21 17.65
CA LYS A 74 -7.82 21.68 17.49
C LYS A 74 -6.57 22.12 16.74
N LEU A 75 -6.70 23.21 15.98
CA LEU A 75 -5.60 23.93 15.33
C LEU A 75 -5.66 25.39 15.77
N ASN A 76 -5.12 25.68 16.95
CA ASN A 76 -5.11 27.02 17.55
C ASN A 76 -3.69 27.53 17.86
N TYR A 77 -2.67 26.94 17.23
CA TYR A 77 -1.25 27.35 17.26
C TYR A 77 -0.55 27.13 18.61
N ASN A 78 -1.21 26.44 19.55
CA ASN A 78 -0.68 26.23 20.89
C ASN A 78 0.48 25.22 20.90
N HIS A 79 0.40 24.19 20.05
CA HIS A 79 1.45 23.18 19.90
C HIS A 79 2.26 23.38 18.62
N TYR A 80 3.54 22.99 18.63
CA TYR A 80 4.42 23.16 17.46
C TYR A 80 3.88 22.42 16.23
N THR A 81 3.34 21.21 16.41
CA THR A 81 2.67 20.44 15.36
C THR A 81 1.60 21.26 14.65
N GLU A 82 0.75 21.95 15.41
CA GLU A 82 -0.32 22.78 14.84
C GLU A 82 0.27 23.96 14.05
N ARG A 83 1.33 24.60 14.56
CA ARG A 83 2.02 25.69 13.87
C ARG A 83 2.66 25.23 12.57
N VAL A 84 3.35 24.09 12.58
CA VAL A 84 3.93 23.46 11.39
C VAL A 84 2.84 23.18 10.36
N ILE A 85 1.74 22.52 10.76
CA ILE A 85 0.63 22.17 9.87
C ILE A 85 0.04 23.41 9.23
N VAL A 86 -0.32 24.42 10.03
CA VAL A 86 -0.96 25.62 9.51
C VAL A 86 -0.02 26.39 8.59
N LYS A 87 1.27 26.45 8.93
CA LYS A 87 2.28 27.12 8.12
C LYS A 87 2.52 26.39 6.79
N ALA A 88 2.58 25.06 6.79
CA ALA A 88 2.67 24.25 5.58
C ALA A 88 1.46 24.49 4.66
N ILE A 89 0.24 24.42 5.21
CA ILE A 89 -1.01 24.67 4.48
C ILE A 89 -1.02 26.08 3.87
N ARG A 90 -0.68 27.11 4.66
CA ARG A 90 -0.68 28.51 4.18
C ARG A 90 0.32 28.80 3.07
N ASN A 91 1.39 28.00 2.98
CA ASN A 91 2.43 28.16 1.98
C ASN A 91 2.33 27.12 0.85
N ASN A 92 1.22 26.37 0.77
CA ASN A 92 1.01 25.30 -0.21
C ASN A 92 2.16 24.27 -0.23
N ILE A 93 2.63 23.88 0.95
CA ILE A 93 3.66 22.85 1.11
C ILE A 93 2.98 21.56 1.56
N ALA A 94 3.09 20.54 0.72
CA ALA A 94 2.67 19.19 1.06
C ALA A 94 3.69 18.51 1.99
N ILE A 95 3.22 17.60 2.84
CA ILE A 95 4.07 16.81 3.75
C ILE A 95 3.71 15.35 3.58
N TYR A 96 4.72 14.55 3.23
CA TYR A 96 4.65 13.10 3.12
C TYR A 96 5.53 12.46 4.19
N ALA A 97 4.99 11.52 4.96
CA ALA A 97 5.70 10.76 5.97
C ALA A 97 6.14 9.40 5.44
N TYR A 98 7.41 9.06 5.66
CA TYR A 98 8.04 7.83 5.18
C TYR A 98 8.74 7.10 6.33
N HIS A 99 7.92 6.57 7.24
CA HIS A 99 8.30 6.21 8.60
C HIS A 99 8.59 4.70 8.72
N THR A 100 7.74 3.95 9.43
CA THR A 100 8.00 2.55 9.75
C THR A 100 7.92 1.65 8.51
N ASN A 101 7.21 2.06 7.45
CA ASN A 101 7.26 1.33 6.19
C ASN A 101 8.68 1.31 5.61
N LEU A 102 9.40 2.43 5.68
CA LEU A 102 10.79 2.51 5.24
C LEU A 102 11.72 1.71 6.17
N ASP A 103 11.46 1.67 7.48
CA ASP A 103 12.23 0.86 8.43
C ASP A 103 12.10 -0.64 8.17
N ASN A 104 10.94 -1.06 7.67
CA ASN A 104 10.59 -2.44 7.35
C ASN A 104 11.07 -2.91 5.96
N VAL A 105 11.93 -2.14 5.28
CA VAL A 105 12.55 -2.52 4.00
C VAL A 105 14.03 -2.82 4.19
N ILE A 106 14.51 -3.91 3.57
CA ILE A 106 15.91 -4.38 3.67
C ILE A 106 16.92 -3.28 3.29
N LYS A 107 16.60 -2.47 2.28
CA LYS A 107 17.43 -1.33 1.82
C LYS A 107 17.04 0.01 2.44
N GLY A 108 16.12 0.01 3.41
CA GLY A 108 15.65 1.17 4.16
C GLY A 108 16.58 1.56 5.30
N VAL A 109 16.06 2.24 6.33
CA VAL A 109 16.86 2.86 7.41
C VAL A 109 17.81 1.87 8.06
N ASN A 110 17.31 0.73 8.53
CA ASN A 110 18.10 -0.32 9.18
C ASN A 110 19.19 -0.89 8.24
N GLY A 111 18.87 -1.05 6.95
CA GLY A 111 19.84 -1.45 5.93
C GLY A 111 20.99 -0.47 5.79
N ARG A 112 20.67 0.83 5.75
CA ARG A 112 21.66 1.91 5.63
C ARG A 112 22.53 2.06 6.88
N ILE A 113 21.95 1.88 8.06
CA ILE A 113 22.72 1.85 9.32
C ILE A 113 23.69 0.66 9.31
N ALA A 114 23.22 -0.52 8.93
CA ALA A 114 24.07 -1.70 8.83
C ALA A 114 25.19 -1.55 7.79
N ASP A 115 24.92 -0.88 6.66
CA ASP A 115 25.95 -0.49 5.69
C ASP A 115 27.01 0.43 6.30
N LYS A 116 26.58 1.48 7.00
CA LYS A 116 27.49 2.45 7.65
C LYS A 116 28.37 1.80 8.72
N LEU A 117 27.86 0.78 9.40
CA LEU A 117 28.58 0.00 10.39
C LEU A 117 29.42 -1.14 9.78
N ASN A 118 29.41 -1.30 8.45
CA ASN A 118 30.09 -2.38 7.74
C ASN A 118 29.70 -3.79 8.23
N LEU A 119 28.45 -3.96 8.66
CA LEU A 119 27.96 -5.27 9.11
C LEU A 119 27.90 -6.23 7.93
N THR A 120 28.29 -7.48 8.14
CA THR A 120 28.19 -8.59 7.17
C THR A 120 27.23 -9.66 7.70
N ASN A 121 26.81 -10.61 6.86
CA ASN A 121 25.92 -11.72 7.24
C ASN A 121 24.64 -11.27 7.97
N ARG A 122 23.96 -10.26 7.41
CA ARG A 122 22.78 -9.63 8.00
C ARG A 122 21.56 -10.51 7.81
N ALA A 123 20.68 -10.51 8.81
CA ALA A 123 19.36 -11.09 8.73
C ALA A 123 18.34 -10.10 9.31
N VAL A 124 17.07 -10.25 8.92
CA VAL A 124 15.97 -9.50 9.54
C VAL A 124 15.86 -9.93 11.00
N LEU A 125 15.91 -8.96 11.91
CA LEU A 125 15.82 -9.20 13.35
C LEU A 125 14.39 -9.56 13.79
N SER A 126 13.40 -8.87 13.23
CA SER A 126 11.98 -9.09 13.50
C SER A 126 11.21 -9.05 12.19
N TYR A 127 10.61 -10.18 11.81
CA TYR A 127 9.84 -10.27 10.57
C TYR A 127 8.44 -9.69 10.77
N LYS A 128 8.02 -8.85 9.82
CA LYS A 128 6.63 -8.42 9.73
C LYS A 128 5.72 -9.63 9.46
N LYS A 129 4.67 -9.76 10.27
CA LYS A 129 3.69 -10.84 10.15
C LYS A 129 2.56 -10.43 9.22
N ASN A 130 1.77 -11.40 8.76
CA ASN A 130 0.52 -11.17 8.01
C ASN A 130 0.68 -10.36 6.70
N ILE A 131 1.86 -10.44 6.05
CA ILE A 131 2.14 -9.76 4.78
C ILE A 131 1.71 -10.57 3.54
N LEU A 132 1.19 -11.79 3.74
CA LEU A 132 0.69 -12.67 2.70
C LEU A 132 -0.77 -13.01 2.99
N ARG A 133 -1.57 -13.12 1.92
CA ARG A 133 -2.94 -13.61 1.94
C ARG A 133 -3.11 -14.71 0.91
N GLN A 134 -4.13 -15.53 1.11
CA GLN A 134 -4.55 -16.54 0.15
C GLN A 134 -5.93 -16.18 -0.37
N LEU A 135 -6.06 -16.03 -1.69
CA LEU A 135 -7.34 -15.90 -2.37
C LEU A 135 -7.80 -17.30 -2.78
N VAL A 136 -9.03 -17.64 -2.40
CA VAL A 136 -9.74 -18.81 -2.88
C VAL A 136 -10.92 -18.34 -3.70
N VAL A 137 -10.93 -18.65 -4.99
CA VAL A 137 -11.99 -18.24 -5.92
C VAL A 137 -12.55 -19.45 -6.67
N TYR A 138 -13.85 -19.40 -6.97
CA TYR A 138 -14.57 -20.45 -7.68
C TYR A 138 -15.04 -19.89 -9.01
N CYS A 139 -14.87 -20.65 -10.09
CA CYS A 139 -15.32 -20.25 -11.42
C CYS A 139 -15.71 -21.47 -12.27
N PRO A 140 -16.53 -21.28 -13.33
CA PRO A 140 -16.81 -22.35 -14.29
C PRO A 140 -15.53 -22.92 -14.92
N LEU A 141 -15.51 -24.21 -15.23
CA LEU A 141 -14.32 -24.90 -15.78
C LEU A 141 -13.74 -24.20 -17.01
N ASN A 142 -14.60 -23.72 -17.92
CA ASN A 142 -14.19 -23.05 -19.16
C ASN A 142 -13.63 -21.63 -18.94
N LYS A 143 -13.74 -21.07 -17.74
CA LYS A 143 -13.21 -19.75 -17.36
C LYS A 143 -11.97 -19.80 -16.47
N SER A 144 -11.61 -20.99 -15.98
CA SER A 144 -10.48 -21.17 -15.06
C SER A 144 -9.15 -20.63 -15.60
N LYS A 145 -8.85 -20.86 -16.89
CA LYS A 145 -7.61 -20.39 -17.49
C LYS A 145 -7.54 -18.86 -17.56
N GLU A 146 -8.59 -18.24 -18.09
CA GLU A 146 -8.72 -16.77 -18.22
C GLU A 146 -8.59 -16.07 -16.86
N LEU A 147 -9.28 -16.59 -15.84
CA LEU A 147 -9.22 -16.03 -14.50
C LEU A 147 -7.82 -16.15 -13.87
N LYS A 148 -7.15 -17.29 -14.01
CA LYS A 148 -5.77 -17.45 -13.51
C LYS A 148 -4.81 -16.47 -14.16
N GLU A 149 -4.89 -16.32 -15.47
CA GLU A 149 -4.06 -15.35 -16.20
C GLU A 149 -4.29 -13.93 -15.69
N ALA A 150 -5.55 -13.50 -15.49
CA ALA A 150 -5.85 -12.18 -14.91
C ALA A 150 -5.24 -11.99 -13.52
N LEU A 151 -5.39 -12.99 -12.63
CA LEU A 151 -4.81 -12.96 -11.28
C LEU A 151 -3.27 -12.85 -11.31
N PHE A 152 -2.60 -13.59 -12.21
CA PHE A 152 -1.14 -13.56 -12.32
C PHE A 152 -0.64 -12.21 -12.84
N HIS A 153 -1.30 -11.63 -13.84
CA HIS A 153 -0.97 -10.29 -14.34
C HIS A 153 -1.14 -9.22 -13.25
N ALA A 154 -2.12 -9.42 -12.35
CA ALA A 154 -2.33 -8.55 -11.20
C ALA A 154 -1.31 -8.73 -10.06
N GLY A 155 -0.42 -9.73 -10.16
CA GLY A 155 0.66 -10.00 -9.19
C GLY A 155 0.40 -11.16 -8.25
N ALA A 156 -0.74 -11.86 -8.36
CA ALA A 156 -1.01 -13.03 -7.56
C ALA A 156 -0.08 -14.19 -7.94
N GLY A 157 0.34 -15.00 -6.96
CA GLY A 157 1.17 -16.18 -7.21
C GLY A 157 2.65 -15.86 -7.45
N LYS A 158 3.09 -14.64 -7.15
CA LYS A 158 4.51 -14.27 -7.14
C LYS A 158 5.11 -14.49 -5.75
N LEU A 159 5.99 -15.48 -5.64
CA LEU A 159 6.61 -15.89 -4.37
C LEU A 159 8.11 -16.14 -4.58
N GLY A 160 8.95 -15.28 -4.01
CA GLY A 160 10.39 -15.35 -4.23
C GLY A 160 10.72 -15.26 -5.73
N ASP A 161 11.45 -16.25 -6.24
CA ASP A 161 11.86 -16.35 -7.64
C ASP A 161 10.85 -17.11 -8.53
N TYR A 162 9.67 -17.43 -8.00
CA TYR A 162 8.59 -18.09 -8.73
C TYR A 162 7.45 -17.12 -9.02
N ASP A 163 6.83 -17.28 -10.19
CA ASP A 163 5.61 -16.60 -10.60
C ASP A 163 4.50 -17.60 -10.97
N CYS A 164 3.30 -17.09 -11.23
CA CYS A 164 2.14 -17.88 -11.64
C CYS A 164 1.79 -19.06 -10.72
N CYS A 165 2.17 -19.00 -9.43
CA CYS A 165 1.93 -20.07 -8.47
C CYS A 165 0.45 -20.12 -8.08
N SER A 166 -0.22 -21.24 -8.37
CA SER A 166 -1.59 -21.50 -7.92
C SER A 166 -1.82 -22.99 -7.73
N PHE A 167 -2.84 -23.32 -6.95
CA PHE A 167 -3.40 -24.66 -6.89
C PHE A 167 -4.82 -24.65 -7.45
N SER A 168 -5.24 -25.72 -8.11
CA SER A 168 -6.58 -25.85 -8.66
C SER A 168 -7.14 -27.23 -8.42
N SER A 169 -8.41 -27.30 -8.03
CA SER A 169 -9.17 -28.54 -7.94
C SER A 169 -10.56 -28.36 -8.54
N GLU A 170 -11.11 -29.43 -9.12
CA GLU A 170 -12.47 -29.45 -9.64
C GLU A 170 -13.45 -29.90 -8.55
N GLY A 171 -14.64 -29.30 -8.53
CA GLY A 171 -15.69 -29.61 -7.58
C GLY A 171 -17.08 -29.29 -8.12
N LEU A 172 -18.09 -29.50 -7.26
CA LEU A 172 -19.49 -29.19 -7.57
C LEU A 172 -19.98 -28.05 -6.68
N GLY A 173 -20.23 -26.89 -7.28
CA GLY A 173 -20.89 -25.76 -6.63
C GLY A 173 -22.39 -25.97 -6.55
N THR A 174 -23.04 -25.44 -5.51
CA THR A 174 -24.50 -25.49 -5.34
C THR A 174 -25.03 -24.13 -4.94
N PHE A 175 -26.07 -23.65 -5.62
CA PHE A 175 -26.74 -22.42 -5.27
C PHE A 175 -28.22 -22.41 -5.70
N HIS A 176 -29.01 -21.53 -5.09
CA HIS A 176 -30.42 -21.32 -5.41
C HIS A 176 -30.65 -19.85 -5.81
N PRO A 177 -30.79 -19.55 -7.11
CA PRO A 177 -31.01 -18.18 -7.56
C PRO A 177 -32.41 -17.71 -7.15
N LYS A 178 -32.50 -16.71 -6.28
CA LYS A 178 -33.77 -16.06 -5.88
C LYS A 178 -34.29 -15.15 -7.01
N GLU A 179 -35.53 -14.70 -6.92
CA GLU A 179 -36.18 -13.88 -7.97
C GLU A 179 -35.39 -12.65 -8.43
N LYS A 180 -34.72 -11.96 -7.49
CA LYS A 180 -33.90 -10.77 -7.76
C LYS A 180 -32.47 -11.07 -8.23
N SER A 181 -32.06 -12.33 -8.30
CA SER A 181 -30.71 -12.70 -8.75
C SER A 181 -30.55 -12.47 -10.26
N ASN A 182 -29.29 -12.34 -10.71
CA ASN A 182 -28.92 -12.39 -12.12
C ASN A 182 -27.85 -13.48 -12.29
N PRO A 183 -28.25 -14.78 -12.28
CA PRO A 183 -27.29 -15.87 -12.25
C PRO A 183 -26.62 -16.02 -13.62
N TYR A 184 -25.30 -16.22 -13.65
CA TYR A 184 -24.57 -16.52 -14.89
C TYR A 184 -24.99 -17.88 -15.48
N VAL A 185 -25.26 -18.86 -14.62
CA VAL A 185 -25.78 -20.19 -14.94
C VAL A 185 -26.91 -20.58 -13.99
N GLY A 186 -27.81 -21.47 -14.43
CA GLY A 186 -28.94 -21.94 -13.64
C GLY A 186 -30.23 -21.12 -13.82
N LYS A 187 -31.32 -21.59 -13.19
CA LYS A 187 -32.66 -21.01 -13.33
C LYS A 187 -33.18 -20.47 -12.00
N LYS A 188 -33.78 -19.28 -12.03
CA LYS A 188 -34.44 -18.67 -10.86
C LYS A 188 -35.47 -19.61 -10.26
N GLY A 189 -35.51 -19.65 -8.93
CA GLY A 189 -36.40 -20.51 -8.17
C GLY A 189 -35.99 -21.99 -8.12
N LYS A 190 -34.93 -22.42 -8.82
CA LYS A 190 -34.48 -23.82 -8.83
C LYS A 190 -33.06 -23.97 -8.27
N ILE A 191 -32.83 -25.01 -7.47
CA ILE A 191 -31.47 -25.38 -7.05
C ILE A 191 -30.69 -25.75 -8.31
N HIS A 192 -29.48 -25.19 -8.45
CA HIS A 192 -28.56 -25.45 -9.53
C HIS A 192 -27.27 -26.05 -8.98
N TYR A 193 -26.72 -27.01 -9.71
CA TYR A 193 -25.43 -27.62 -9.45
C TYR A 193 -24.53 -27.35 -10.64
N GLU A 194 -23.34 -26.80 -10.41
CA GLU A 194 -22.40 -26.43 -11.47
C GLU A 194 -21.03 -27.06 -11.22
N LYS A 195 -20.37 -27.54 -12.29
CA LYS A 195 -18.97 -27.98 -12.20
C LYS A 195 -18.07 -26.74 -12.17
N GLU A 196 -17.31 -26.60 -11.11
CA GLU A 196 -16.47 -25.42 -10.87
C GLU A 196 -15.02 -25.81 -10.62
N THR A 197 -14.10 -24.92 -10.97
CA THR A 197 -12.71 -24.96 -10.52
C THR A 197 -12.57 -24.08 -9.28
N ARG A 198 -12.11 -24.67 -8.17
CA ARG A 198 -11.59 -23.95 -7.01
C ARG A 198 -10.13 -23.60 -7.30
N ILE A 199 -9.81 -22.32 -7.35
CA ILE A 199 -8.47 -21.80 -7.57
C ILE A 199 -7.98 -21.18 -6.27
N GLU A 200 -6.75 -21.53 -5.88
CA GLU A 200 -6.07 -20.98 -4.71
C GLU A 200 -4.79 -20.29 -5.15
N VAL A 201 -4.60 -19.05 -4.72
CA VAL A 201 -3.38 -18.27 -5.03
C VAL A 201 -2.95 -17.47 -3.80
N VAL A 202 -1.64 -17.38 -3.56
CA VAL A 202 -1.07 -16.56 -2.49
C VAL A 202 -0.53 -15.26 -3.07
N TYR A 203 -0.70 -14.16 -2.35
CA TYR A 203 -0.25 -12.84 -2.78
C TYR A 203 0.15 -11.96 -1.60
N HIS A 204 0.90 -10.89 -1.85
CA HIS A 204 1.24 -9.90 -0.83
C HIS A 204 0.06 -8.96 -0.58
N THR A 205 -0.15 -8.56 0.69
CA THR A 205 -1.26 -7.67 1.07
C THR A 205 -1.31 -6.36 0.28
N LYS A 206 -0.16 -5.81 -0.12
CA LYS A 206 -0.07 -4.61 -0.96
C LYS A 206 -0.69 -4.75 -2.35
N ASP A 207 -0.76 -5.97 -2.88
CA ASP A 207 -1.28 -6.25 -4.22
C ASP A 207 -2.79 -6.57 -4.19
N GLU A 208 -3.42 -6.58 -3.00
CA GLU A 208 -4.80 -7.06 -2.79
C GLU A 208 -5.82 -6.34 -3.66
N ASN A 209 -5.84 -5.00 -3.63
CA ASN A 209 -6.83 -4.23 -4.37
C ASN A 209 -6.70 -4.44 -5.89
N ASN A 210 -5.47 -4.59 -6.37
CA ASN A 210 -5.21 -4.86 -7.78
C ASN A 210 -5.72 -6.26 -8.17
N ILE A 211 -5.44 -7.26 -7.33
CA ILE A 211 -5.84 -8.66 -7.54
C ILE A 211 -7.37 -8.83 -7.47
N LEU A 212 -8.04 -8.15 -6.55
CA LEU A 212 -9.50 -8.24 -6.42
C LEU A 212 -10.26 -7.48 -7.53
N SER A 213 -9.59 -6.57 -8.24
CA SER A 213 -10.18 -5.78 -9.33
C SER A 213 -9.90 -6.35 -10.73
N ALA A 214 -9.01 -7.34 -10.84
CA ALA A 214 -8.62 -7.99 -12.08
C ALA A 214 -9.70 -8.94 -12.61
#